data_AF-A0A117PUD9-F1
#
_entry.id   AF-A0A117PUD9-F1
#
_cell.length_a   1.000
_cell.length_b   1.000
_cell.length_c   1.000
_cell.angle_alpha   90.00
_cell.angle_beta   90.00
_cell.angle_gamma   90.00
#
_symmetry.space_group_name_H-M   'P 1'
#
loop_
_entity.id
_entity.type
_entity.pdbx_description
1 polymer ?
#
loop_
_entity_poly.entity_id
_entity_poly.type
_entity_poly.pdbx_seq_one_letter_code
_entity_poly.pdbx_strand_id
1 'polypeptide(L)'
;MSGYDASAAPRVVVGVSGSLGSVTALRRAAALARRLGAELWPVLAWEPPGGDPAARRTPAAGLLVEEWQRLAKQRLASVLDEIFGEDGPGVPLHAVIVRGTPGRALVATADREHDLLVVGAGRRGLQRAFSGRVSRHCLTHAVCPVLAVPPSPLESDLVAVHRRNAWHLRMDTRGL
;
A
#
# COMPACT_ATOMS: atom_id res chain seq x y z
N MET A 1 28.63 -19.44 -9.71
CA MET A 1 27.48 -20.36 -9.56
C MET A 1 26.93 -20.21 -8.15
N SER A 2 26.17 -19.15 -7.91
CA SER A 2 25.55 -18.87 -6.61
C SER A 2 24.31 -19.76 -6.49
N GLY A 3 24.19 -20.47 -5.37
CA GLY A 3 23.11 -21.41 -5.12
C GLY A 3 21.76 -20.70 -5.16
N TYR A 4 20.96 -20.99 -6.18
CA TYR A 4 19.53 -20.79 -6.15
C TYR A 4 19.00 -21.67 -5.01
N ASP A 5 18.57 -21.05 -3.92
CA ASP A 5 17.68 -21.70 -2.98
C ASP A 5 16.33 -21.92 -3.69
N ALA A 6 16.25 -23.00 -4.46
CA ALA A 6 15.08 -23.40 -5.23
C ALA A 6 13.89 -23.84 -4.35
N SER A 7 13.99 -23.67 -3.02
CA SER A 7 12.99 -24.14 -2.05
C SER A 7 11.99 -23.06 -1.60
N ALA A 8 12.30 -21.78 -1.81
CA ALA A 8 11.40 -20.70 -1.41
C ALA A 8 10.45 -20.32 -2.55
N ALA A 9 9.14 -20.44 -2.32
CA ALA A 9 8.13 -19.98 -3.28
C ALA A 9 8.35 -18.49 -3.60
N PRO A 10 8.23 -18.07 -4.88
CA PRO A 10 8.34 -16.67 -5.25
C PRO A 10 7.25 -15.86 -4.54
N ARG A 11 7.57 -14.64 -4.09
CA ARG A 11 6.64 -13.78 -3.35
C ARG A 11 6.37 -12.50 -4.11
N VAL A 12 5.09 -12.13 -4.18
CA VAL A 12 4.67 -10.80 -4.64
C VAL A 12 4.25 -10.00 -3.42
N VAL A 13 5.11 -9.09 -2.98
CA VAL A 13 4.88 -8.21 -1.83
C VAL A 13 4.20 -6.94 -2.31
N VAL A 14 3.11 -6.50 -1.67
CA VAL A 14 2.38 -5.30 -2.10
C VAL A 14 1.99 -4.39 -0.96
N GLY A 15 2.25 -3.09 -1.12
CA GLY A 15 1.86 -2.09 -0.13
C GLY A 15 0.37 -1.73 -0.19
N VAL A 16 -0.32 -1.89 0.93
CA VAL A 16 -1.75 -1.60 1.09
C VAL A 16 -1.96 -0.47 2.09
N SER A 17 -2.74 0.52 1.69
CA SER A 17 -3.13 1.65 2.56
C SER A 17 -4.64 1.89 2.58
N GLY A 18 -5.43 1.09 1.86
CA GLY A 18 -6.85 1.34 1.59
C GLY A 18 -7.12 2.54 0.67
N SER A 19 -6.08 3.14 0.07
CA SER A 19 -6.28 4.14 -0.97
C SER A 19 -6.56 3.48 -2.31
N LEU A 20 -7.29 4.16 -3.19
CA LEU A 20 -7.58 3.72 -4.56
C LEU A 20 -6.33 3.27 -5.34
N GLY A 21 -5.24 4.03 -5.24
CA GLY A 21 -3.95 3.66 -5.84
C GLY A 21 -3.35 2.38 -5.25
N SER A 22 -3.49 2.16 -3.93
CA SER A 22 -3.05 0.92 -3.29
C SER A 22 -3.94 -0.28 -3.65
N VAL A 23 -5.24 -0.06 -3.84
CA VAL A 23 -6.19 -1.09 -4.30
C VAL A 23 -5.86 -1.51 -5.74
N THR A 24 -5.58 -0.56 -6.62
CA THR A 24 -5.12 -0.84 -7.99
C THR A 24 -3.82 -1.64 -7.99
N ALA A 25 -2.86 -1.26 -7.14
CA ALA A 25 -1.61 -2.00 -6.95
C ALA A 25 -1.85 -3.44 -6.45
N LEU A 26 -2.74 -3.62 -5.46
CA LEU A 26 -3.11 -4.92 -4.90
C LEU A 26 -3.76 -5.84 -5.94
N ARG A 27 -4.70 -5.33 -6.74
CA ARG A 27 -5.30 -6.09 -7.85
C ARG A 27 -4.25 -6.52 -8.87
N ARG A 28 -3.31 -5.64 -9.20
CA ARG A 28 -2.21 -5.95 -10.13
C ARG A 28 -1.25 -6.99 -9.53
N ALA A 29 -0.92 -6.87 -8.26
CA ALA A 29 -0.09 -7.81 -7.53
C ALA A 29 -0.72 -9.22 -7.51
N ALA A 30 -2.02 -9.33 -7.20
CA ALA A 30 -2.73 -10.61 -7.23
C ALA A 30 -2.72 -11.27 -8.62
N ALA A 31 -2.92 -10.48 -9.67
CA ALA A 31 -2.84 -10.98 -11.04
C ALA A 31 -1.43 -11.48 -11.40
N LEU A 32 -0.39 -10.81 -10.92
CA LEU A 32 1.00 -11.24 -11.12
C LEU A 32 1.31 -12.49 -10.30
N ALA A 33 0.87 -12.54 -9.04
CA ALA A 33 1.04 -13.70 -8.17
C ALA A 33 0.46 -14.96 -8.81
N ARG A 34 -0.78 -14.90 -9.33
CA ARG A 34 -1.41 -16.00 -10.08
C ARG A 34 -0.59 -16.43 -11.29
N ARG A 35 -0.10 -15.46 -12.09
CA ARG A 35 0.67 -15.75 -13.31
C ARG A 35 2.05 -16.35 -13.03
N LEU A 36 2.63 -16.02 -11.87
CA LEU A 36 3.97 -16.47 -11.48
C LEU A 36 3.94 -17.71 -10.59
N GLY A 37 2.75 -18.21 -10.20
CA GLY A 37 2.62 -19.24 -9.18
C GLY A 37 3.21 -18.81 -7.83
N ALA A 38 3.14 -17.51 -7.55
CA ALA A 38 3.75 -16.88 -6.39
C ALA A 38 2.74 -16.63 -5.27
N GLU A 39 3.24 -16.53 -4.05
CA GLU A 39 2.46 -16.13 -2.89
C GLU A 39 2.19 -14.63 -2.92
N LEU A 40 0.99 -14.20 -2.50
CA LEU A 40 0.64 -12.79 -2.36
C LEU A 40 0.86 -12.34 -0.91
N TRP A 41 1.66 -11.29 -0.74
CA TRP A 41 2.02 -10.73 0.57
C TRP A 41 1.56 -9.26 0.67
N PRO A 42 0.30 -8.98 1.02
CA PRO A 42 -0.18 -7.63 1.28
C PRO A 42 0.37 -7.11 2.61
N VAL A 43 1.02 -5.95 2.56
CA VAL A 43 1.65 -5.33 3.71
C VAL A 43 0.97 -4.01 4.02
N LEU A 44 0.45 -3.86 5.23
CA LEU A 44 -0.03 -2.58 5.75
C LEU A 44 0.88 -2.14 6.90
N ALA A 45 1.49 -0.98 6.69
CA ALA A 45 2.31 -0.32 7.70
C ALA A 45 1.49 0.68 8.50
N TRP A 46 1.71 0.75 9.81
CA TRP A 46 1.00 1.67 10.71
C TRP A 46 1.97 2.29 11.72
N GLU A 47 1.64 3.51 12.15
CA GLU A 47 2.35 4.20 13.23
C GLU A 47 1.32 4.81 14.19
N PRO A 48 1.60 4.83 15.51
CA PRO A 48 0.76 5.56 16.45
C PRO A 48 0.70 7.06 16.10
N PRO A 49 -0.37 7.78 16.48
CA PRO A 49 -0.42 9.24 16.37
C PRO A 49 0.79 9.87 17.09
N GLY A 50 1.50 10.78 16.41
CA GLY A 50 2.75 11.36 16.92
C GLY A 50 4.00 10.50 16.72
N GLY A 51 3.87 9.34 16.06
CA GLY A 51 4.97 8.45 15.73
C GLY A 51 5.41 7.54 16.88
N ASP A 52 6.34 6.63 16.57
CA ASP A 52 6.84 5.65 17.53
C ASP A 52 7.42 6.23 18.83
N PRO A 53 8.16 7.36 18.82
CA PRO A 53 8.71 7.96 20.04
C PRO A 53 7.64 8.51 21.00
N ALA A 54 6.50 8.99 20.48
CA ALA A 54 5.42 9.52 21.29
C ALA A 54 4.69 8.41 22.06
N ALA A 55 4.53 7.23 21.44
CA ALA A 55 3.89 6.06 22.04
C ALA A 55 4.72 5.38 23.13
N ARG A 56 5.99 5.74 23.33
CA ARG A 56 6.84 5.18 24.39
C ARG A 56 6.85 6.01 25.68
N ARG A 57 6.17 7.16 25.72
CA ARG A 57 6.26 8.11 26.84
C ARG A 57 5.35 7.78 28.04
N THR A 58 4.37 6.90 27.89
CA THR A 58 3.39 6.65 28.95
C THR A 58 2.88 5.20 28.92
N PRO A 59 2.64 4.54 30.08
CA PRO A 59 2.10 3.17 30.12
C PRO A 59 0.72 3.02 29.43
N ALA A 60 -0.13 4.05 29.52
CA ALA A 60 -1.41 4.12 28.81
C ALA A 60 -1.26 4.06 27.27
N ALA A 61 -0.08 4.40 26.74
CA ALA A 61 0.20 4.29 25.32
C ALA A 61 0.35 2.82 24.86
N GLY A 62 0.67 1.89 25.75
CA GLY A 62 0.73 0.45 25.44
C GLY A 62 -0.63 -0.13 25.03
N LEU A 63 -1.68 0.15 25.81
CA LEU A 63 -3.06 -0.27 25.49
C LEU A 63 -3.57 0.39 24.19
N LEU A 64 -3.19 1.64 23.96
CA LEU A 64 -3.53 2.33 22.71
C LEU A 64 -2.82 1.71 21.50
N VAL A 65 -1.56 1.30 21.64
CA VAL A 65 -0.77 0.64 20.58
C VAL A 65 -1.42 -0.65 20.10
N GLU A 66 -1.94 -1.47 21.02
CA GLU A 66 -2.66 -2.70 20.68
C GLU A 66 -3.94 -2.40 19.89
N GLU A 67 -4.67 -1.37 20.31
CA GLU A 67 -5.87 -0.89 19.63
C GLU A 67 -5.57 -0.38 18.21
N TRP A 68 -4.49 0.40 18.03
CA TRP A 68 -4.03 0.84 16.70
C TRP A 68 -3.64 -0.33 15.81
N GLN A 69 -2.95 -1.34 16.36
CA GLN A 69 -2.63 -2.55 15.62
C GLN A 69 -3.89 -3.33 15.22
N ARG A 70 -4.89 -3.40 16.11
CA ARG A 70 -6.18 -4.04 15.83
C ARG A 70 -6.91 -3.32 14.70
N LEU A 71 -6.97 -1.98 14.73
CA LEU A 71 -7.55 -1.18 13.65
C LEU A 71 -6.81 -1.36 12.32
N ALA A 72 -5.48 -1.44 12.37
CA ALA A 72 -4.65 -1.72 11.18
C ALA A 72 -4.96 -3.10 10.58
N LYS A 73 -5.08 -4.14 11.42
CA LYS A 73 -5.50 -5.49 11.01
C LYS A 73 -6.89 -5.48 10.38
N GLN A 74 -7.87 -4.85 11.04
CA GLN A 74 -9.24 -4.76 10.54
C GLN A 74 -9.29 -4.05 9.19
N ARG A 75 -8.56 -2.93 9.04
CA ARG A 75 -8.49 -2.22 7.77
C ARG A 75 -7.92 -3.07 6.65
N LEU A 76 -6.82 -3.79 6.91
CA LEU A 76 -6.25 -4.69 5.89
C LEU A 76 -7.23 -5.80 5.53
N ALA A 77 -7.86 -6.43 6.53
CA ALA A 77 -8.85 -7.47 6.31
C ALA A 77 -10.04 -6.97 5.47
N SER A 78 -10.62 -5.81 5.79
CA SER A 78 -11.72 -5.22 5.03
C SER A 78 -11.33 -4.93 3.58
N VAL A 79 -10.12 -4.43 3.32
CA VAL A 79 -9.65 -4.18 1.95
C VAL A 79 -9.47 -5.48 1.18
N LEU A 80 -8.95 -6.53 1.83
CA LEU A 80 -8.78 -7.84 1.19
C LEU A 80 -10.13 -8.49 0.87
N ASP A 81 -11.07 -8.42 1.81
CA ASP A 81 -12.44 -8.91 1.66
C ASP A 81 -13.18 -8.17 0.53
N GLU A 82 -13.10 -6.84 0.48
CA GLU A 82 -13.72 -6.04 -0.59
C GLU A 82 -13.19 -6.39 -1.99
N ILE A 83 -11.91 -6.76 -2.10
CA ILE A 83 -11.26 -7.01 -3.39
C ILE A 83 -11.39 -8.47 -3.83
N PHE A 84 -11.29 -9.40 -2.90
CA PHE A 84 -11.18 -10.82 -3.19
C PHE A 84 -12.40 -11.65 -2.76
N GLY A 85 -13.21 -11.14 -1.83
CA GLY A 85 -14.32 -11.88 -1.22
C GLY A 85 -13.87 -13.19 -0.59
N GLU A 86 -14.82 -14.12 -0.45
CA GLU A 86 -14.60 -15.44 0.13
C GLU A 86 -13.67 -16.33 -0.72
N ASP A 87 -13.65 -16.12 -2.04
CA ASP A 87 -12.84 -16.90 -2.98
C ASP A 87 -11.33 -16.59 -2.87
N GLY A 88 -10.98 -15.46 -2.24
CA GLY A 88 -9.60 -15.04 -2.10
C GLY A 88 -8.91 -14.71 -3.44
N PRO A 89 -7.58 -14.47 -3.43
CA PRO A 89 -6.86 -14.08 -4.64
C PRO A 89 -6.55 -15.25 -5.58
N GLY A 90 -6.94 -16.49 -5.26
CA GLY A 90 -6.60 -17.70 -6.02
C GLY A 90 -5.13 -18.13 -5.91
N VAL A 91 -4.41 -17.61 -4.90
CA VAL A 91 -3.02 -17.94 -4.54
C VAL A 91 -2.87 -17.89 -3.00
N PRO A 92 -1.82 -18.49 -2.42
CA PRO A 92 -1.55 -18.32 -0.99
C PRO A 92 -1.44 -16.84 -0.61
N LEU A 93 -2.14 -16.46 0.47
CA LEU A 93 -2.27 -15.08 0.92
C LEU A 93 -1.66 -14.92 2.32
N HIS A 94 -0.64 -14.08 2.44
CA HIS A 94 0.05 -13.80 3.70
C HIS A 94 -0.06 -12.31 4.05
N ALA A 95 -1.13 -11.94 4.75
CA ALA A 95 -1.38 -10.57 5.18
C ALA A 95 -0.42 -10.17 6.33
N VAL A 96 0.34 -9.08 6.14
CA VAL A 96 1.36 -8.62 7.09
C VAL A 96 1.01 -7.22 7.62
N ILE A 97 1.03 -7.08 8.94
CA ILE A 97 0.88 -5.79 9.62
C ILE A 97 2.22 -5.42 10.24
N VAL A 98 2.79 -4.28 9.83
CA VAL A 98 4.10 -3.83 10.30
C VAL A 98 3.98 -2.49 11.00
N ARG A 99 4.52 -2.38 12.21
CA ARG A 99 4.65 -1.09 12.89
C ARG A 99 5.86 -0.34 12.33
N GLY A 100 5.63 0.87 11.82
CA GLY A 100 6.67 1.75 11.30
C GLY A 100 6.29 2.41 9.98
N THR A 101 7.24 3.17 9.43
CA THR A 101 7.02 3.92 8.19
C THR A 101 6.80 2.98 6.98
N PRO A 102 5.86 3.27 6.08
CA PRO A 102 5.50 2.34 4.99
C PRO A 102 6.66 1.92 4.07
N GLY A 103 7.54 2.85 3.68
CA GLY A 103 8.67 2.53 2.81
C GLY A 103 9.61 1.49 3.41
N ARG A 104 10.02 1.70 4.67
CA ARG A 104 10.91 0.78 5.39
C ARG A 104 10.25 -0.57 5.63
N ALA A 105 8.98 -0.57 6.03
CA ALA A 105 8.21 -1.80 6.25
C ALA A 105 8.16 -2.67 4.99
N LEU A 106 7.91 -2.06 3.83
CA LEU A 106 7.86 -2.77 2.55
C LEU A 106 9.22 -3.33 2.14
N VAL A 107 10.28 -2.52 2.23
CA VAL A 107 11.64 -2.96 1.89
C VAL A 107 12.12 -4.08 2.82
N ALA A 108 11.81 -3.98 4.12
CA ALA A 108 12.16 -5.02 5.09
C ALA A 108 11.34 -6.32 4.91
N THR A 109 10.14 -6.24 4.31
CA THR A 109 9.31 -7.42 4.04
C THR A 109 9.69 -8.08 2.71
N ALA A 110 10.07 -7.28 1.70
CA ALA A 110 10.54 -7.73 0.39
C ALA A 110 12.07 -7.89 0.38
N ASP A 111 12.56 -8.74 1.29
CA ASP A 111 13.98 -8.91 1.64
C ASP A 111 14.72 -9.95 0.80
N ARG A 112 14.06 -10.62 -0.14
CA ARG A 112 14.70 -11.61 -1.03
C ARG A 112 14.84 -11.06 -2.44
N GLU A 113 15.98 -11.32 -3.08
CA GLU A 113 16.26 -10.88 -4.46
C GLU A 113 15.20 -11.35 -5.49
N HIS A 114 14.56 -12.48 -5.21
CA HIS A 114 13.54 -13.10 -6.05
C HIS A 114 12.11 -12.60 -5.79
N ASP A 115 11.92 -11.73 -4.80
CA ASP A 115 10.62 -11.12 -4.56
C ASP A 115 10.25 -10.14 -5.68
N LEU A 116 8.96 -9.85 -5.81
CA LEU A 116 8.46 -8.72 -6.59
C LEU A 116 7.75 -7.76 -5.66
N LEU A 117 8.32 -6.56 -5.47
CA LEU A 117 7.71 -5.51 -4.66
C LEU A 117 6.80 -4.63 -5.53
N VAL A 118 5.51 -4.65 -5.26
CA VAL A 118 4.49 -3.86 -5.96
C VAL A 118 4.05 -2.68 -5.10
N VAL A 119 4.12 -1.47 -5.66
CA VAL A 119 3.74 -0.24 -4.97
C VAL A 119 2.88 0.64 -5.88
N GLY A 120 1.93 1.37 -5.30
CA GLY A 120 1.23 2.43 -6.04
C GLY A 120 2.21 3.54 -6.43
N ALA A 121 2.18 4.01 -7.67
CA ALA A 121 3.06 5.07 -8.19
C ALA A 121 2.60 6.49 -7.75
N GLY A 122 1.47 6.58 -7.06
CA GLY A 122 0.84 7.84 -6.69
C GLY A 122 0.26 8.60 -7.89
N ARG A 123 -0.33 9.77 -7.62
CA ARG A 123 -0.96 10.61 -8.66
C ARG A 123 0.09 11.34 -9.50
N ARG A 124 -0.17 11.50 -10.80
CA ARG A 124 0.57 12.43 -11.69
C ARG A 124 -0.03 13.85 -11.59
N GLY A 125 0.79 14.90 -11.57
CA GLY A 125 0.38 16.31 -11.46
C GLY A 125 0.88 17.03 -10.19
N LEU A 126 0.50 18.30 -9.97
CA LEU A 126 1.03 19.22 -8.93
C LEU A 126 0.89 18.73 -7.46
N GLN A 127 0.21 17.62 -7.19
CA GLN A 127 0.06 17.00 -5.87
C GLN A 127 1.21 16.02 -5.53
N ARG A 128 2.46 16.41 -5.83
CA ARG A 128 3.68 15.56 -5.76
C ARG A 128 4.19 15.25 -4.34
N ALA A 129 3.75 15.96 -3.30
CA ALA A 129 4.51 16.02 -2.05
C ALA A 129 4.37 14.79 -1.12
N PHE A 130 3.27 14.03 -1.20
CA PHE A 130 2.99 12.94 -0.26
C PHE A 130 2.83 11.56 -0.91
N SER A 131 2.38 11.50 -2.18
CA SER A 131 1.99 10.24 -2.82
C SER A 131 3.13 9.43 -3.45
N GLY A 132 4.37 9.95 -3.48
CA GLY A 132 5.53 9.30 -4.12
C GLY A 132 6.68 8.93 -3.18
N ARG A 133 6.58 9.26 -1.88
CA ARG A 133 7.67 9.00 -0.91
C ARG A 133 7.91 7.52 -0.67
N VAL A 134 6.83 6.74 -0.58
CA VAL A 134 6.91 5.28 -0.38
C VAL A 134 7.51 4.62 -1.62
N SER A 135 6.95 4.89 -2.81
CA SER A 135 7.43 4.30 -4.06
C SER A 135 8.88 4.69 -4.35
N ARG A 136 9.26 5.96 -4.13
CA ARG A 136 10.66 6.39 -4.25
C ARG A 136 11.58 5.69 -3.26
N HIS A 137 11.17 5.56 -2.00
CA HIS A 137 11.95 4.85 -0.99
C HIS A 137 12.17 3.39 -1.39
N CYS A 138 11.12 2.69 -1.81
CA CYS A 138 11.20 1.31 -2.29
C CYS A 138 12.11 1.20 -3.52
N LEU A 139 11.95 2.06 -4.53
CA LEU A 139 12.81 2.06 -5.72
C LEU A 139 14.29 2.30 -5.42
N THR A 140 14.61 3.00 -4.31
CA THR A 140 15.99 3.31 -3.93
C THR A 140 16.62 2.25 -3.03
N HIS A 141 15.83 1.53 -2.22
CA HIS A 141 16.36 0.67 -1.15
C HIS A 141 15.95 -0.80 -1.25
N ALA A 142 15.03 -1.18 -2.12
CA ALA A 142 14.65 -2.57 -2.29
C ALA A 142 15.80 -3.37 -2.91
N VAL A 143 16.00 -4.59 -2.40
CA VAL A 143 16.97 -5.56 -2.94
C VAL A 143 16.39 -6.34 -4.13
N CYS A 144 15.09 -6.18 -4.39
CA CYS A 144 14.32 -6.92 -5.36
C CYS A 144 13.70 -6.00 -6.43
N PRO A 145 13.27 -6.55 -7.57
CA PRO A 145 12.52 -5.79 -8.57
C PRO A 145 11.30 -5.07 -7.98
N VAL A 146 11.15 -3.79 -8.33
CA VAL A 146 10.03 -2.95 -7.88
C VAL A 146 9.12 -2.58 -9.04
N LEU A 147 7.84 -2.89 -8.93
CA LEU A 147 6.80 -2.49 -9.88
C LEU A 147 5.97 -1.33 -9.31
N ALA A 148 6.11 -0.16 -9.94
CA ALA A 148 5.27 0.99 -9.64
C ALA A 148 3.99 1.00 -10.50
N VAL A 149 2.82 0.87 -9.87
CA VAL A 149 1.52 0.78 -10.55
C VAL A 149 0.83 2.14 -10.59
N PRO A 150 0.54 2.72 -11.77
CA PRO A 150 -0.19 3.97 -11.87
C PRO A 150 -1.64 3.83 -11.38
N PRO A 151 -2.31 4.93 -10.99
CA PRO A 151 -3.75 4.90 -10.70
C PRO A 151 -4.54 4.46 -11.92
N SER A 152 -5.74 3.91 -11.71
CA SER A 152 -6.56 3.48 -12.85
C SER A 152 -6.95 4.69 -13.74
N PRO A 153 -7.11 4.50 -15.06
CA PRO A 153 -7.51 5.58 -15.96
C PRO A 153 -8.88 6.19 -15.57
N LEU A 154 -9.84 5.35 -15.18
CA LEU A 154 -11.18 5.77 -14.76
C LEU A 154 -11.17 6.60 -13.47
N GLU A 155 -10.30 6.29 -12.50
CA GLU A 155 -10.10 7.14 -11.32
C GLU A 155 -9.44 8.47 -11.67
N SER A 156 -8.51 8.45 -12.63
CA SER A 156 -7.85 9.66 -13.13
C SER A 156 -8.88 10.60 -13.78
N ASP A 157 -9.85 10.03 -14.50
CA ASP A 157 -10.95 10.75 -15.15
C ASP A 157 -12.01 11.24 -14.15
N LEU A 158 -12.43 10.41 -13.19
CA LEU A 158 -13.40 10.80 -12.15
C LEU A 158 -12.88 11.99 -11.31
N VAL A 159 -11.58 12.00 -11.02
CA VAL A 159 -10.90 13.09 -10.33
C VAL A 159 -10.66 14.30 -11.24
N ALA A 160 -10.55 14.12 -12.56
CA ALA A 160 -10.52 15.22 -13.52
C ALA A 160 -11.89 15.91 -13.64
N VAL A 161 -12.98 15.15 -13.62
CA VAL A 161 -14.36 15.66 -13.63
C VAL A 161 -14.68 16.42 -12.35
N HIS A 162 -14.32 15.87 -11.17
CA HIS A 162 -14.50 16.57 -9.89
C HIS A 162 -13.74 17.92 -9.85
N ARG A 163 -12.57 17.99 -10.49
CA ARG A 163 -11.85 19.26 -10.66
C ARG A 163 -12.66 20.24 -11.51
N ARG A 164 -13.14 19.86 -12.69
CA ARG A 164 -13.94 20.75 -13.55
C ARG A 164 -15.15 21.33 -12.81
N ASN A 165 -15.84 20.53 -12.01
CA ASN A 165 -16.99 20.99 -11.24
C ASN A 165 -16.62 21.92 -10.07
N ALA A 166 -15.45 21.73 -9.43
CA ALA A 166 -14.95 22.64 -8.42
C ALA A 166 -14.58 24.04 -8.97
N TRP A 167 -14.28 24.17 -10.27
CA TRP A 167 -14.07 25.48 -10.91
C TRP A 167 -15.38 26.20 -11.26
N HIS A 168 -16.51 25.49 -11.34
CA HIS A 168 -17.83 26.11 -11.58
C HIS A 168 -18.50 26.63 -10.30
N LEU A 169 -17.98 26.30 -9.11
CA LEU A 169 -18.40 26.89 -7.84
C LEU A 169 -17.46 28.05 -7.45
N ARG A 170 -17.32 29.04 -8.33
CA ARG A 170 -16.93 30.39 -7.90
C ARG A 170 -18.21 31.05 -7.38
N MET A 171 -18.34 31.11 -6.07
CA MET A 171 -19.40 31.87 -5.39
C MET A 171 -19.35 33.31 -5.88
N ASP A 172 -20.36 33.71 -6.66
CA ASP A 172 -20.64 35.11 -6.91
C ASP A 172 -21.23 35.68 -5.62
N THR A 173 -20.39 36.36 -4.84
CA THR A 173 -20.78 37.05 -3.59
C THR A 173 -20.93 38.55 -3.84
N ARG A 174 -21.57 38.91 -4.96
CA ARG A 174 -22.05 40.26 -5.19
C ARG A 174 -23.57 40.25 -5.33
N GLY A 175 -24.23 40.57 -4.22
CA GLY A 175 -25.65 40.89 -4.20
C GLY A 175 -26.42 40.03 -3.21
N LEU A 176 -26.37 40.43 -1.93
CA LEU A 176 -27.51 40.52 -1.01
C LEU A 176 -27.08 41.40 0.17
#